data_AF-L0WEP0-F1
#
_entry.id   AF-L0WEP0-F1
#
_cell.length_a   1.000
_cell.length_b   1.000
_cell.length_c   1.000
_cell.angle_alpha   90.00
_cell.angle_beta   90.00
_cell.angle_gamma   90.00
#
_symmetry.space_group_name_H-M   'P 1'
#
loop_
_entity.id
_entity.type
_entity.pdbx_description
1 polymer ?
#
loop_
_entity_poly.entity_id
_entity_poly.type
_entity_poly.pdbx_seq_one_letter_code
_entity_poly.pdbx_strand_id
1 'polypeptide(L)'
;MRYVMFAVLAAMAMPLQAQPVDQGLTDQLCLAAGQDSALGVLVDQLIEEGRMPLKSGEELLSLPCGGNQSLLSRVVDQHQAENLEYAVIDMGLSLKRSHVLLQGQDLPLGQAMQRLAEQGDGETRAFVSDYLDSLADEDFNPNLRLSLK
;
A
#
# COMPACT_ATOMS: atom_id res chain seq x y z
N MET A 1 61.04 -3.53 -28.76
CA MET A 1 59.73 -4.15 -28.50
C MET A 1 59.14 -3.49 -27.25
N ARG A 2 58.02 -2.79 -27.41
CA ARG A 2 57.34 -1.99 -26.37
C ARG A 2 56.26 -2.86 -25.73
N TYR A 3 56.40 -3.19 -24.45
CA TYR A 3 55.36 -3.90 -23.72
C TYR A 3 54.26 -2.91 -23.31
N VAL A 4 53.05 -3.14 -23.84
CA VAL A 4 51.84 -2.36 -23.59
C VAL A 4 51.26 -2.84 -22.26
N MET A 5 51.18 -1.92 -21.30
CA MET A 5 50.57 -2.12 -19.98
C MET A 5 49.05 -2.02 -20.13
N PHE A 6 48.34 -3.13 -19.88
CA PHE A 6 46.88 -3.17 -19.86
C PHE A 6 46.38 -2.58 -18.53
N ALA A 7 45.79 -1.38 -18.58
CA ALA A 7 45.02 -0.81 -17.48
C ALA A 7 43.58 -1.35 -17.54
N VAL A 8 43.24 -2.25 -16.62
CA VAL A 8 41.87 -2.73 -16.44
C VAL A 8 41.08 -1.65 -15.69
N LEU A 9 40.27 -0.87 -16.41
CA LEU A 9 39.22 -0.06 -15.79
C LEU A 9 38.08 -0.98 -15.34
N ALA A 10 38.06 -1.30 -14.05
CA ALA A 10 36.89 -1.89 -13.41
C ALA A 10 35.81 -0.80 -13.27
N ALA A 11 34.86 -0.78 -14.21
CA ALA A 11 33.65 0.01 -14.08
C ALA A 11 32.82 -0.57 -12.93
N MET A 12 32.83 0.10 -11.78
CA MET A 12 31.93 -0.19 -10.67
C MET A 12 30.50 0.15 -11.11
N ALA A 13 29.74 -0.87 -11.53
CA ALA A 13 28.30 -0.77 -11.61
C ALA A 13 27.77 -0.71 -10.17
N MET A 14 27.52 0.50 -9.66
CA MET A 14 26.82 0.66 -8.39
C MET A 14 25.41 0.09 -8.56
N PRO A 15 24.98 -0.90 -7.76
CA PRO A 15 23.58 -1.27 -7.75
C PRO A 15 22.79 -0.04 -7.28
N LEU A 16 21.82 0.38 -8.09
CA LEU A 16 20.83 1.37 -7.70
C LEU A 16 20.03 0.76 -6.55
N GLN A 17 20.51 0.98 -5.32
CA GLN A 17 19.82 0.52 -4.12
C GLN A 17 18.52 1.33 -4.03
N ALA A 18 17.39 0.63 -4.16
CA ALA A 18 16.09 1.19 -3.81
C ALA A 18 16.21 1.78 -2.40
N GLN A 19 16.08 3.10 -2.28
CA GLN A 19 16.18 3.75 -0.99
C GLN A 19 15.01 3.25 -0.14
N PRO A 20 15.27 2.66 1.04
CA PRO A 20 14.20 2.28 1.95
C PRO A 20 13.38 3.53 2.28
N VAL A 21 12.06 3.37 2.35
CA VAL A 21 11.14 4.42 2.77
C VAL A 21 11.64 4.99 4.10
N ASP A 22 11.79 6.31 4.17
CA ASP A 22 12.19 6.99 5.41
C ASP A 22 11.23 6.59 6.54
N GLN A 23 11.76 6.20 7.70
CA GLN A 23 10.95 5.81 8.85
C GLN A 23 10.03 6.97 9.27
N GLY A 24 10.51 8.21 9.20
CA GLY A 24 9.69 9.39 9.49
C GLY A 24 8.55 9.59 8.48
N LEU A 25 8.70 9.11 7.25
CA LEU A 25 7.64 9.12 6.23
C LEU A 25 6.59 8.04 6.51
N THR A 26 7.05 6.83 6.86
CA THR A 26 6.17 5.73 7.24
C THR A 26 5.28 6.13 8.43
N ASP A 27 5.85 6.76 9.45
CA ASP A 27 5.11 7.21 10.62
C ASP A 27 4.02 8.24 10.26
N GLN A 28 4.30 9.17 9.35
CA GLN A 28 3.32 10.14 8.85
C GLN A 28 2.17 9.47 8.09
N LEU A 29 2.49 8.51 7.22
CA LEU A 29 1.50 7.74 6.47
C LEU A 29 0.61 6.91 7.40
N CYS A 30 1.20 6.26 8.41
CA CYS A 30 0.45 5.50 9.42
C CYS A 30 -0.44 6.39 10.32
N LEU A 31 0.00 7.62 10.59
CA LEU A 31 -0.82 8.59 11.30
C LEU A 31 -2.03 9.02 10.45
N ALA A 32 -1.79 9.38 9.18
CA ALA A 32 -2.83 9.79 8.24
C ALA A 32 -3.83 8.66 7.96
N ALA A 33 -3.36 7.41 7.89
CA ALA A 33 -4.19 6.22 7.70
C ALA A 33 -5.29 6.04 8.76
N GLY A 34 -5.10 6.59 9.96
CA GLY A 34 -6.10 6.56 11.04
C GLY A 34 -6.93 7.83 11.17
N GLN A 35 -6.83 8.76 10.23
CA GLN A 35 -7.55 10.04 10.22
C GLN A 35 -8.46 10.12 8.99
N ASP A 36 -9.60 10.77 9.18
CA ASP A 36 -10.61 10.93 8.14
C ASP A 36 -10.04 11.59 6.89
N SER A 37 -10.17 10.89 5.75
CA SER A 37 -9.74 11.31 4.40
C SER A 37 -8.27 11.75 4.25
N ALA A 38 -7.42 11.56 5.26
CA ALA A 38 -6.10 12.20 5.30
C ALA A 38 -5.04 11.47 4.48
N LEU A 39 -5.21 10.15 4.28
CA LEU A 39 -4.17 9.32 3.65
C LEU A 39 -3.94 9.73 2.20
N GLY A 40 -4.99 9.80 1.39
CA GLY A 40 -4.89 10.13 -0.04
C GLY A 40 -4.24 11.49 -0.26
N VAL A 41 -4.67 12.50 0.51
CA VAL A 41 -4.10 13.86 0.47
C VAL A 41 -2.60 13.86 0.73
N LEU A 42 -2.17 13.13 1.77
CA LEU A 42 -0.75 13.04 2.11
C LEU A 42 0.04 12.31 1.02
N VAL A 43 -0.48 11.20 0.50
CA VAL A 43 0.17 10.43 -0.56
C VAL A 43 0.37 11.29 -1.81
N ASP A 44 -0.68 11.98 -2.27
CA ASP A 44 -0.63 12.84 -3.45
C ASP A 44 0.41 13.96 -3.25
N GLN A 45 0.39 14.62 -2.09
CA GLN A 45 1.38 15.66 -1.75
C GLN A 45 2.82 15.11 -1.81
N LEU A 46 3.07 13.93 -1.24
CA LEU A 46 4.41 13.34 -1.22
C LEU A 46 4.88 12.89 -2.62
N ILE A 47 3.96 12.48 -3.49
CA ILE A 47 4.24 12.18 -4.90
C ILE A 47 4.62 13.47 -5.64
N GLU A 48 3.86 14.56 -5.47
CA GLU A 48 4.15 15.86 -6.06
C GLU A 48 5.51 16.43 -5.62
N GLU A 49 5.86 16.22 -4.35
CA GLU A 49 7.16 16.61 -3.79
C GLU A 49 8.32 15.68 -4.23
N GLY A 50 8.04 14.57 -4.92
CA GLY A 50 9.03 13.57 -5.31
C GLY A 50 9.64 12.81 -4.12
N ARG A 51 8.94 12.79 -2.99
CA ARG A 51 9.41 12.23 -1.70
C ARG A 51 8.85 10.85 -1.40
N MET A 52 7.90 10.37 -2.20
CA MET A 52 7.33 9.04 -2.07
C MET A 52 7.96 8.06 -3.06
N PRO A 53 8.80 7.11 -2.62
CA PRO A 53 9.38 6.09 -3.49
C PRO A 53 8.42 4.91 -3.74
N LEU A 54 7.23 4.90 -3.12
CA LEU A 54 6.26 3.80 -3.23
C LEU A 54 5.69 3.72 -4.64
N LYS A 55 5.68 2.51 -5.19
CA LYS A 55 5.36 2.25 -6.59
C LYS A 55 3.93 1.76 -6.81
N SER A 56 3.26 1.31 -5.75
CA SER A 56 1.90 0.75 -5.83
C SER A 56 1.15 0.87 -4.52
N GLY A 57 -0.18 0.74 -4.59
CA GLY A 57 -1.03 0.64 -3.39
C GLY A 57 -0.74 -0.61 -2.55
N GLU A 58 -0.18 -1.68 -3.14
CA GLU A 58 0.24 -2.88 -2.41
C GLU A 58 1.36 -2.58 -1.43
N GLU A 59 2.38 -1.82 -1.89
CA GLU A 59 3.48 -1.38 -1.03
C GLU A 59 2.98 -0.44 0.07
N LEU A 60 2.06 0.48 -0.27
CA LEU A 60 1.44 1.40 0.69
C LEU A 60 0.70 0.66 1.81
N LEU A 61 -0.22 -0.25 1.46
CA LEU A 61 -1.03 -1.02 2.41
C LEU A 61 -0.19 -1.98 3.26
N SER A 62 0.98 -2.38 2.76
CA SER A 62 1.93 -3.27 3.43
C SER A 62 2.92 -2.55 4.36
N LEU A 63 2.90 -1.21 4.40
CA LEU A 63 3.81 -0.45 5.26
C LEU A 63 3.62 -0.82 6.74
N PRO A 64 4.71 -1.01 7.52
CA PRO A 64 4.61 -1.33 8.93
C PRO A 64 4.27 -0.09 9.77
N CYS A 65 3.20 -0.16 10.56
CA CYS A 65 2.75 0.93 11.44
C CYS A 65 3.07 0.69 12.93
N GLY A 66 4.06 -0.14 13.22
CA GLY A 66 4.44 -0.53 14.59
C GLY A 66 3.48 -1.57 15.18
N GLY A 67 3.84 -2.16 16.33
CA GLY A 67 2.93 -3.05 17.07
C GLY A 67 2.40 -4.28 16.29
N ASN A 68 3.13 -4.77 15.28
CA ASN A 68 2.69 -5.81 14.33
C ASN A 68 1.51 -5.40 13.43
N GLN A 69 1.18 -4.11 13.38
CA GLN A 69 0.20 -3.54 12.46
C GLN A 69 0.86 -3.15 11.14
N SER A 70 0.13 -3.36 10.05
CA SER A 70 0.37 -2.70 8.77
C SER A 70 -0.54 -1.47 8.61
N LEU A 71 -0.27 -0.65 7.59
CA LEU A 71 -1.13 0.46 7.21
C LEU A 71 -2.55 -0.02 6.90
N LEU A 72 -2.70 -1.15 6.20
CA LEU A 72 -4.01 -1.78 6.00
C LEU A 72 -4.73 -2.07 7.32
N SER A 73 -4.05 -2.70 8.30
CA SER A 73 -4.69 -2.95 9.60
C SER A 73 -5.08 -1.66 10.32
N ARG A 74 -4.27 -0.59 10.20
CA ARG A 74 -4.58 0.70 10.80
C ARG A 74 -5.85 1.34 10.21
N VAL A 75 -5.97 1.31 8.88
CA VAL A 75 -7.15 1.82 8.15
C VAL A 75 -8.41 1.04 8.55
N VAL A 76 -8.30 -0.29 8.62
CA VAL A 76 -9.42 -1.17 8.95
C VAL A 76 -9.83 -1.08 10.41
N ASP A 77 -8.88 -1.05 11.33
CA ASP A 77 -9.14 -0.94 12.78
C ASP A 77 -9.78 0.41 13.14
N GLN A 78 -9.50 1.46 12.36
CA GLN A 78 -10.05 2.80 12.55
C GLN A 78 -11.26 3.09 11.65
N HIS A 79 -11.76 2.09 10.92
CA HIS A 79 -12.93 2.16 10.03
C HIS A 79 -12.85 3.29 8.99
N GLN A 80 -11.67 3.52 8.41
CA GLN A 80 -11.42 4.64 7.50
C GLN A 80 -11.77 4.27 6.05
N ALA A 81 -13.06 4.36 5.70
CA ALA A 81 -13.56 3.97 4.38
C ALA A 81 -12.89 4.74 3.22
N GLU A 82 -12.78 6.06 3.32
CA GLU A 82 -12.23 6.90 2.25
C GLU A 82 -10.72 6.67 2.04
N ASN A 83 -9.97 6.42 3.12
CA ASN A 83 -8.56 6.05 3.00
C ASN A 83 -8.38 4.70 2.30
N LEU A 84 -9.31 3.78 2.53
CA LEU A 84 -9.30 2.48 1.86
C LEU A 84 -9.76 2.60 0.40
N GLU A 85 -10.75 3.45 0.12
CA GLU A 85 -11.18 3.80 -1.24
C GLU A 85 -10.02 4.36 -2.06
N TYR A 86 -9.25 5.32 -1.54
CA TYR A 86 -8.06 5.83 -2.21
C TYR A 86 -7.08 4.70 -2.54
N ALA A 87 -6.74 3.87 -1.55
CA ALA A 87 -5.78 2.79 -1.75
C ALA A 87 -6.29 1.72 -2.73
N VAL A 88 -7.58 1.40 -2.73
CA VAL A 88 -8.13 0.29 -3.53
C VAL A 88 -8.63 0.72 -4.89
N ILE A 89 -9.31 1.86 -4.97
CA ILE A 89 -9.94 2.36 -6.19
C ILE A 89 -8.98 3.29 -6.93
N ASP A 90 -8.51 4.35 -6.28
CA ASP A 90 -7.71 5.37 -6.98
C ASP A 90 -6.33 4.81 -7.38
N MET A 91 -5.72 4.01 -6.52
CA MET A 91 -4.47 3.30 -6.85
C MET A 91 -4.68 1.98 -7.60
N GLY A 92 -5.92 1.60 -7.89
CA GLY A 92 -6.27 0.50 -8.80
C GLY A 92 -5.97 -0.92 -8.28
N LEU A 93 -6.11 -1.17 -6.99
CA LEU A 93 -5.92 -2.50 -6.41
C LEU A 93 -7.10 -3.44 -6.69
N SER A 94 -6.79 -4.73 -6.70
CA SER A 94 -7.74 -5.80 -6.92
C SER A 94 -7.81 -6.70 -5.70
N LEU A 95 -9.00 -6.95 -5.17
CA LEU A 95 -9.21 -7.85 -4.03
C LEU A 95 -8.61 -9.26 -4.22
N LYS A 96 -8.52 -9.74 -5.46
CA LYS A 96 -8.04 -11.09 -5.78
C LYS A 96 -6.61 -11.13 -6.32
N ARG A 97 -6.17 -10.07 -7.00
CA ARG A 97 -4.87 -10.04 -7.69
C ARG A 97 -3.83 -9.21 -6.98
N SER A 98 -4.25 -8.24 -6.17
CA SER A 98 -3.33 -7.42 -5.39
C SER A 98 -2.98 -8.13 -4.10
N HIS A 99 -1.70 -8.11 -3.78
CA HIS A 99 -1.10 -8.84 -2.67
C HIS A 99 -0.55 -7.86 -1.64
N VAL A 100 -0.83 -8.12 -0.37
CA VAL A 100 -0.41 -7.27 0.75
C VAL A 100 0.24 -8.09 1.85
N LEU A 101 1.20 -7.48 2.53
CA LEU A 101 1.85 -8.07 3.69
C LEU A 101 1.03 -7.77 4.95
N LEU A 102 0.41 -8.79 5.52
CA LEU A 102 -0.30 -8.71 6.80
C LEU A 102 0.37 -9.62 7.82
N GLN A 103 0.91 -9.05 8.91
CA GLN A 103 1.57 -9.80 9.99
C GLN A 103 2.67 -10.74 9.46
N GLY A 104 3.43 -10.28 8.45
CA GLY A 104 4.50 -11.04 7.81
C GLY A 104 4.04 -12.11 6.81
N GLN A 105 2.74 -12.22 6.54
CA GLN A 105 2.19 -13.12 5.53
C GLN A 105 1.76 -12.34 4.29
N ASP A 106 2.19 -12.80 3.12
CA ASP A 106 1.70 -12.30 1.84
C ASP A 106 0.34 -12.92 1.52
N LEU A 107 -0.68 -12.08 1.33
CA LEU A 107 -2.07 -12.50 1.14
C LEU A 107 -2.72 -11.67 0.03
N PRO A 108 -3.66 -12.25 -0.74
CA PRO A 108 -4.59 -11.47 -1.53
C PRO A 108 -5.33 -10.45 -0.65
N LEU A 109 -5.48 -9.22 -1.15
CA LEU A 109 -6.06 -8.10 -0.40
C LEU A 109 -7.40 -8.45 0.24
N GLY A 110 -8.32 -9.07 -0.50
CA GLY A 110 -9.62 -9.48 0.03
C GLY A 110 -9.51 -10.49 1.17
N GLN A 111 -8.54 -11.41 1.10
CA GLN A 111 -8.27 -12.36 2.18
C GLN A 111 -7.65 -11.67 3.40
N ALA A 112 -6.75 -10.70 3.19
CA ALA A 112 -6.18 -9.91 4.27
C ALA A 112 -7.27 -9.13 5.03
N MET A 113 -8.20 -8.49 4.30
CA MET A 113 -9.34 -7.78 4.90
C MET A 113 -10.27 -8.71 5.67
N GLN A 114 -10.63 -9.87 5.10
CA GLN A 114 -11.42 -10.87 5.82
C GLN A 114 -10.74 -11.34 7.10
N ARG A 115 -9.42 -11.56 7.07
CA ARG A 115 -8.66 -11.93 8.26
C ARG A 115 -8.69 -10.85 9.34
N LEU A 116 -8.62 -9.57 8.95
CA LEU A 116 -8.78 -8.46 9.89
C LEU A 116 -10.18 -8.43 10.51
N ALA A 117 -11.23 -8.68 9.72
CA ALA A 117 -12.61 -8.79 10.22
C ALA A 117 -12.83 -9.97 11.19
N GLU A 118 -12.14 -11.09 10.97
CA GLU A 118 -12.17 -12.26 11.85
C GLU A 118 -11.45 -12.00 13.19
N GLN A 119 -10.36 -11.22 13.15
CA GLN A 119 -9.55 -10.88 14.32
C GLN A 119 -10.12 -9.69 15.12
N GLY A 120 -10.86 -8.81 14.46
CA GLY A 120 -11.44 -7.60 15.03
C GLY A 120 -12.75 -7.81 15.79
N ASP A 121 -13.30 -6.71 16.31
CA ASP A 121 -14.57 -6.69 17.02
C ASP A 121 -15.78 -6.67 16.07
N GLY A 122 -16.97 -6.43 16.63
CA GLY A 122 -18.21 -6.35 15.84
C GLY A 122 -18.23 -5.19 14.85
N GLU A 123 -17.61 -4.06 15.20
CA GLU A 123 -17.57 -2.86 14.36
C GLU A 123 -16.60 -3.06 13.20
N THR A 124 -15.41 -3.59 13.46
CA THR A 124 -14.44 -3.92 12.40
C THR A 124 -15.01 -4.95 11.42
N ARG A 125 -15.75 -5.95 11.93
CA ARG A 125 -16.39 -6.94 11.06
C ARG A 125 -17.47 -6.32 10.17
N ALA A 126 -18.31 -5.46 10.74
CA ALA A 126 -19.34 -4.75 9.99
C ALA A 126 -18.72 -3.85 8.92
N PHE A 127 -17.73 -3.03 9.30
CA PHE A 127 -16.99 -2.16 8.39
C PHE A 127 -16.41 -2.91 7.18
N VAL A 128 -15.70 -4.02 7.42
CA VAL A 128 -15.13 -4.80 6.32
C VAL A 128 -16.21 -5.43 5.44
N SER A 129 -17.30 -5.94 6.03
CA SER A 129 -18.41 -6.51 5.26
C SER A 129 -19.04 -5.46 4.36
N ASP A 130 -19.43 -4.32 4.92
CA ASP A 130 -20.11 -3.23 4.20
C ASP A 130 -19.21 -2.66 3.09
N TYR A 131 -17.91 -2.53 3.36
CA TYR A 131 -16.95 -2.05 2.38
C TYR A 131 -16.75 -3.05 1.22
N LEU A 132 -16.61 -4.35 1.52
CA LEU A 132 -16.46 -5.37 0.49
C LEU A 132 -17.72 -5.51 -0.38
N ASP A 133 -18.90 -5.35 0.21
CA ASP A 133 -20.17 -5.30 -0.52
C ASP A 133 -20.24 -4.06 -1.41
N SER A 134 -19.84 -2.89 -0.89
CA SER A 134 -19.80 -1.64 -1.67
C SER A 134 -18.82 -1.72 -2.83
N LEU A 135 -17.65 -2.36 -2.66
CA LEU A 135 -16.67 -2.56 -3.74
C LEU A 135 -17.16 -3.43 -4.90
N ALA A 136 -18.24 -4.19 -4.72
CA ALA A 136 -18.88 -4.95 -5.79
C ALA A 136 -19.88 -4.11 -6.61
N ASP A 137 -20.21 -2.89 -6.15
CA ASP A 137 -21.06 -1.94 -6.86
C ASP A 137 -20.21 -1.11 -7.84
N GLU A 138 -20.66 -0.95 -9.08
CA GLU A 138 -19.94 -0.19 -10.12
C GLU A 138 -20.01 1.33 -9.93
N ASP A 139 -21.04 1.82 -9.23
CA ASP A 139 -21.18 3.26 -8.95
C ASP A 139 -20.24 3.69 -7.81
N PHE A 140 -19.93 2.76 -6.90
CA PHE A 140 -18.87 2.93 -5.90
C PHE A 140 -17.48 2.59 -6.47
N ASN A 141 -17.35 1.48 -7.20
CA ASN A 141 -16.11 0.99 -7.78
C ASN A 141 -16.11 1.05 -9.32
N PRO A 142 -15.77 2.21 -9.91
CA PRO A 142 -15.76 2.37 -11.36
C PRO A 142 -14.74 1.48 -12.09
N ASN A 143 -13.74 0.93 -11.37
CA ASN A 143 -12.73 0.05 -11.96
C ASN A 143 -13.31 -1.30 -12.44
N LEU A 144 -14.49 -1.68 -11.96
CA LEU A 144 -15.21 -2.88 -12.44
C LEU A 144 -15.57 -2.76 -13.94
N ARG A 145 -15.94 -1.55 -14.39
CA ARG A 145 -16.29 -1.27 -15.80
C ARG A 145 -15.07 -1.33 -16.72
N LEU A 146 -13.89 -1.01 -16.20
CA LEU A 146 -12.63 -1.03 -16.95
C LEU A 146 -12.09 -2.45 -17.15
N SER A 147 -12.44 -3.38 -16.27
CA SER A 147 -11.94 -4.76 -16.28
C SER A 147 -12.65 -5.69 -17.27
N LEU A 148 -13.75 -5.25 -17.88
CA LEU A 148 -14.59 -6.05 -18.81
C LEU A 148 -14.29 -5.78 -20.30
N LYS A 149 -13.30 -4.95 -20.63
CA LYS A 149 -12.85 -4.66 -21.99
C LYS A 149 -11.47 -5.26 -22.25
#